data_AF-A0A942A3E7-F1
#
_entry.id   AF-A0A942A3E7-F1
#
_cell.length_a   1.000
_cell.length_b   1.000
_cell.length_c   1.000
_cell.angle_alpha   90.00
_cell.angle_beta   90.00
_cell.angle_gamma   90.00
#
_symmetry.space_group_name_H-M   'P 1'
#
loop_
_entity.id
_entity.type
_entity.pdbx_description
1 polymer ?
#
loop_
_entity_poly.entity_id
_entity_poly.type
_entity_poly.pdbx_seq_one_letter_code
_entity_poly.pdbx_strand_id
1 'polypeptide(L)'
;MNRIFYITKLVTILFLLTALSGSVYADIDSLSEEELFFKLQAELPVIDHSNCVVIPEQKDSNYIYIYNLRSHIINLHPEWSTGVKESILNGDVKDGMTKKQVQASWGLPKDTKVNLDKSGTHELWHYGISVYLYFENGELSGRH
;
A
#
# COMPACT_ATOMS: atom_id res chain seq x y z
N MET A 1 -20.64 -12.46 5.49
CA MET A 1 -19.35 -12.99 5.99
C MET A 1 -18.85 -12.01 7.05
N ASN A 2 -18.71 -12.46 8.30
CA ASN A 2 -18.77 -11.61 9.49
C ASN A 2 -17.55 -10.69 9.66
N ARG A 3 -17.79 -9.38 9.62
CA ARG A 3 -16.85 -8.26 9.88
C ARG A 3 -16.05 -8.44 11.18
N ILE A 4 -16.66 -9.09 12.17
CA ILE A 4 -16.09 -9.40 13.50
C ILE A 4 -14.93 -10.41 13.41
N PHE A 5 -14.96 -11.36 12.48
CA PHE A 5 -13.92 -12.39 12.35
C PHE A 5 -12.63 -11.86 11.68
N TYR A 6 -12.74 -10.81 10.86
CA TYR A 6 -11.61 -10.23 10.16
C TYR A 6 -10.81 -9.28 11.07
N ILE A 7 -11.53 -8.47 11.85
CA ILE A 7 -10.93 -7.59 12.87
C ILE A 7 -10.19 -8.42 13.92
N THR A 8 -10.77 -9.52 14.40
CA THR A 8 -10.09 -10.40 15.36
C THR A 8 -8.80 -11.01 14.77
N LYS A 9 -8.78 -11.44 13.50
CA LYS A 9 -7.54 -11.95 12.88
C LYS A 9 -6.46 -10.90 12.71
N LEU A 10 -6.81 -9.69 12.25
CA LEU A 10 -5.85 -8.58 12.10
C LEU A 10 -5.31 -8.10 13.45
N VAL A 11 -6.18 -7.99 14.46
CA VAL A 11 -5.78 -7.63 15.82
C VAL A 11 -4.87 -8.70 16.42
N THR A 12 -5.11 -9.99 16.15
CA THR A 12 -4.23 -11.07 16.66
C THR A 12 -2.85 -11.05 15.98
N ILE A 13 -2.78 -10.75 14.68
CA ILE A 13 -1.52 -10.61 13.95
C ILE A 13 -0.74 -9.39 14.44
N LEU A 14 -1.42 -8.28 14.72
CA LEU A 14 -0.84 -7.08 15.33
C LEU A 14 -0.35 -7.35 16.77
N PHE A 15 -1.09 -8.12 17.56
CA PHE A 15 -0.73 -8.53 18.93
C PHE A 15 0.55 -9.39 18.96
N LEU A 16 0.79 -10.19 17.92
CA LEU A 16 2.00 -11.00 17.78
C LEU A 16 3.23 -10.18 17.36
N LEU A 17 3.03 -9.09 16.60
CA LEU A 17 4.11 -8.18 16.18
C LEU A 17 4.51 -7.20 17.29
N THR A 18 3.57 -6.71 18.11
CA THR A 18 3.84 -5.75 19.19
C THR A 18 4.43 -6.37 20.46
N ALA A 19 4.23 -7.68 20.68
CA ALA A 19 4.86 -8.41 21.78
C ALA A 19 6.39 -8.53 21.67
N LEU A 20 6.97 -8.25 20.49
CA LEU A 20 8.41 -8.26 20.24
C LEU A 20 9.10 -6.90 20.49
N SER A 21 8.37 -5.78 20.55
CA SER A 21 8.96 -4.42 20.65
C SER A 21 8.61 -3.65 21.92
N GLY A 22 7.71 -4.15 22.78
CA GLY A 22 7.56 -3.71 24.17
C GLY A 22 7.13 -2.25 24.41
N SER A 23 6.72 -1.52 23.38
CA SER A 23 6.31 -0.12 23.49
C SER A 23 5.31 0.17 22.37
N VAL A 24 4.27 0.95 22.65
CA VAL A 24 3.15 1.38 21.76
C VAL A 24 1.86 0.56 21.95
N TYR A 25 1.13 0.82 23.05
CA TYR A 25 -0.24 0.32 23.26
C TYR A 25 -1.31 1.44 23.27
N ALA A 26 -0.93 2.72 23.33
CA ALA A 26 -1.88 3.81 23.58
C ALA A 26 -2.45 4.51 22.31
N ASP A 27 -1.80 4.37 21.16
CA ASP A 27 -2.11 5.17 19.96
C ASP A 27 -2.74 4.39 18.79
N ILE A 28 -3.07 3.11 18.99
CA ILE A 28 -3.62 2.26 17.91
C ILE A 28 -5.16 2.33 17.87
N ASP A 29 -5.80 2.45 19.04
CA ASP A 29 -7.28 2.47 19.15
C ASP A 29 -7.94 3.73 18.57
N SER A 30 -7.16 4.77 18.27
CA SER A 30 -7.62 6.03 17.68
C SER A 30 -7.46 6.12 16.16
N LEU A 31 -6.77 5.14 15.55
CA LEU A 31 -6.51 5.13 14.12
C LEU A 31 -7.69 4.54 13.35
N SER A 32 -8.03 5.16 12.22
CA SER A 32 -8.92 4.56 11.24
C SER A 32 -8.35 3.25 10.67
N GLU A 33 -9.22 2.37 10.17
CA GLU A 33 -8.81 1.09 9.53
C GLU A 33 -7.81 1.33 8.37
N GLU A 34 -7.91 2.48 7.71
CA GLU A 34 -7.04 2.87 6.61
C GLU A 34 -5.66 3.38 7.09
N GLU A 35 -5.61 4.14 8.17
CA GLU A 35 -4.34 4.56 8.76
C GLU A 35 -3.57 3.36 9.31
N LEU A 36 -4.29 2.40 9.90
CA LEU A 36 -3.70 1.14 10.34
C LEU A 36 -3.10 0.36 9.16
N PHE A 37 -3.79 0.32 8.02
CA PHE A 37 -3.28 -0.28 6.79
C PHE A 37 -1.95 0.34 6.35
N PHE A 38 -1.87 1.67 6.28
CA PHE A 38 -0.64 2.34 5.81
C PHE A 38 0.52 2.19 6.79
N LYS A 39 0.25 2.18 8.11
CA LYS A 39 1.27 1.87 9.12
C LYS A 39 1.79 0.45 8.98
N LEU A 40 0.90 -0.53 8.84
CA LEU A 40 1.29 -1.93 8.64
C LEU A 40 2.14 -2.12 7.39
N GLN A 41 1.82 -1.41 6.31
CA GLN A 41 2.56 -1.47 5.06
C GLN A 41 3.97 -0.88 5.16
N ALA A 42 4.18 0.15 6.00
CA ALA A 42 5.48 0.78 6.20
C ALA A 42 6.48 -0.11 6.97
N GLU A 43 5.99 -1.02 7.81
CA GLU A 43 6.80 -1.96 8.59
C GLU A 43 7.20 -3.22 7.80
N LEU A 44 6.63 -3.41 6.59
CA LEU A 44 6.99 -4.53 5.73
C LEU A 44 8.32 -4.26 5.02
N PRO A 45 9.16 -5.29 4.82
CA PRO A 45 10.35 -5.15 4.01
C PRO A 45 9.96 -4.66 2.61
N VAL A 46 10.58 -3.57 2.17
CA VAL A 46 10.38 -2.99 0.84
C VAL A 46 10.55 -4.09 -0.19
N ILE A 47 9.46 -4.44 -0.87
CA ILE A 47 9.51 -5.39 -1.98
C ILE A 47 10.41 -4.75 -3.03
N ASP A 48 11.46 -5.44 -3.43
CA ASP A 48 12.31 -4.99 -4.52
C ASP A 48 11.49 -4.96 -5.81
N HIS A 49 10.98 -3.77 -6.16
CA HIS A 49 10.12 -3.54 -7.31
C HIS A 49 10.85 -3.71 -8.65
N SER A 50 12.17 -3.96 -8.63
CA SER A 50 12.96 -4.19 -9.85
C SER A 50 12.70 -5.56 -10.51
N ASN A 51 11.99 -6.48 -9.82
CA ASN A 51 11.61 -7.80 -10.35
C ASN A 51 10.16 -8.20 -9.98
N CYS A 52 9.18 -7.31 -10.16
CA CYS A 52 7.76 -7.67 -10.00
C CYS A 52 7.25 -8.54 -11.18
N VAL A 53 7.76 -9.77 -11.26
CA VAL A 53 7.07 -10.91 -11.89
C VAL A 53 6.99 -11.97 -10.81
N VAL A 54 5.87 -11.99 -10.07
CA VAL A 54 5.62 -13.08 -9.11
C VAL A 54 5.29 -14.34 -9.90
N ILE A 55 6.20 -15.31 -9.90
CA ILE A 55 5.97 -16.63 -10.47
C ILE A 55 4.92 -17.36 -9.61
N PRO A 56 3.79 -17.83 -10.17
CA PRO A 56 2.63 -18.32 -9.42
C PRO A 56 2.86 -19.49 -8.44
N GLU A 57 4.01 -20.18 -8.55
CA GLU A 57 4.25 -21.48 -7.92
C GLU A 57 4.93 -21.41 -6.54
N GLN A 58 5.35 -20.22 -6.07
CA GLN A 58 5.95 -20.04 -4.73
C GLN A 58 5.33 -18.84 -4.01
N LYS A 59 4.07 -18.98 -3.57
CA LYS A 59 3.43 -18.01 -2.67
C LYS A 59 3.88 -18.27 -1.24
N ASP A 60 4.90 -17.53 -0.80
CA ASP A 60 5.35 -17.57 0.59
C ASP A 60 4.40 -16.81 1.53
N SER A 61 4.70 -16.85 2.84
CA SER A 61 3.90 -16.16 3.87
C SER A 61 3.81 -14.65 3.65
N ASN A 62 4.84 -14.03 3.07
CA ASN A 62 4.87 -12.59 2.79
C ASN A 62 3.91 -12.23 1.68
N TYR A 63 3.89 -13.01 0.59
CA TYR A 63 2.94 -12.84 -0.50
C TYR A 63 1.50 -12.95 -0.01
N ILE A 64 1.18 -13.96 0.81
CA ILE A 64 -0.17 -14.15 1.36
C ILE A 64 -0.58 -12.96 2.22
N TYR A 65 0.34 -12.44 3.05
CA TYR A 65 0.09 -11.27 3.87
C TYR A 65 -0.21 -10.03 3.03
N ILE A 66 0.66 -9.70 2.06
CA ILE A 66 0.51 -8.55 1.16
C ILE A 66 -0.80 -8.65 0.35
N TYR A 67 -1.14 -9.84 -0.14
CA TYR A 67 -2.39 -10.08 -0.86
C TYR A 67 -3.61 -9.80 0.01
N ASN A 68 -3.61 -10.29 1.26
CA ASN A 68 -4.71 -10.06 2.21
C ASN A 68 -4.83 -8.57 2.58
N LEU A 69 -3.70 -7.89 2.72
CA LEU A 69 -3.63 -6.46 3.01
C LEU A 69 -4.27 -5.67 1.85
N ARG A 70 -3.82 -5.89 0.61
CA ARG A 70 -4.38 -5.29 -0.62
C ARG A 70 -5.87 -5.61 -0.80
N SER A 71 -6.26 -6.86 -0.55
CA SER A 71 -7.66 -7.28 -0.61
C SER A 71 -8.53 -6.52 0.40
N HIS A 72 -8.00 -6.25 1.60
CA HIS A 72 -8.73 -5.51 2.63
C HIS A 72 -8.98 -4.06 2.22
N ILE A 73 -7.95 -3.32 1.79
CA ILE A 73 -8.12 -1.93 1.35
C ILE A 73 -9.06 -1.80 0.14
N ILE A 74 -9.03 -2.77 -0.78
CA ILE A 74 -9.99 -2.82 -1.90
C ILE A 74 -11.43 -2.96 -1.41
N ASN A 75 -11.68 -3.74 -0.36
CA ASN A 75 -13.02 -3.91 0.21
C ASN A 75 -13.51 -2.64 0.93
N LEU A 76 -12.60 -1.80 1.43
CA LEU A 76 -12.91 -0.48 1.98
C LEU A 76 -13.25 0.55 0.90
N HIS A 77 -12.81 0.30 -0.34
CA HIS A 77 -12.99 1.19 -1.48
C HIS A 77 -13.84 0.56 -2.61
N PRO A 78 -15.14 0.29 -2.36
CA PRO A 78 -16.02 -0.28 -3.38
C PRO A 78 -16.16 0.62 -4.62
N GLU A 79 -15.97 1.93 -4.47
CA GLU A 79 -16.04 2.93 -5.54
C GLU A 79 -14.87 2.85 -6.54
N TRP A 80 -13.76 2.19 -6.20
CA TRP A 80 -12.66 2.01 -7.16
C TRP A 80 -13.06 1.10 -8.31
N SER A 81 -12.62 1.46 -9.51
CA SER A 81 -12.90 0.68 -10.72
C SER A 81 -12.28 -0.71 -10.65
N THR A 82 -12.88 -1.68 -11.35
CA THR A 82 -12.38 -3.07 -11.41
C THR A 82 -10.91 -3.12 -11.82
N GLY A 83 -10.53 -2.38 -12.85
CA GLY A 83 -9.13 -2.37 -13.31
C GLY A 83 -8.15 -1.73 -12.32
N VAL A 84 -8.60 -0.83 -11.43
CA VAL A 84 -7.75 -0.30 -10.33
C VAL A 84 -7.56 -1.37 -9.27
N LYS A 85 -8.65 -2.06 -8.89
CA LYS A 85 -8.62 -3.14 -7.90
C LYS A 85 -7.73 -4.30 -8.34
N GLU A 86 -7.82 -4.70 -9.60
CA GLU A 86 -6.96 -5.74 -10.20
C GLU A 86 -5.48 -5.35 -10.14
N SER A 87 -5.16 -4.10 -10.50
CA SER A 87 -3.77 -3.58 -10.44
C SER A 87 -3.24 -3.63 -9.00
N ILE A 88 -4.03 -3.17 -8.02
CA ILE A 88 -3.66 -3.18 -6.60
C ILE A 88 -3.40 -4.62 -6.12
N LEU A 89 -4.29 -5.58 -6.42
CA LEU A 89 -4.09 -6.98 -6.02
C LEU A 89 -2.79 -7.56 -6.56
N ASN A 90 -2.49 -7.28 -7.83
CA ASN A 90 -1.28 -7.76 -8.49
C ASN A 90 -0.01 -7.03 -8.04
N GLY A 91 -0.15 -5.88 -7.35
CA GLY A 91 0.98 -5.05 -6.99
C GLY A 91 1.51 -4.23 -8.15
N ASP A 92 0.64 -3.91 -9.10
CA ASP A 92 0.91 -3.05 -10.24
C ASP A 92 0.30 -1.67 -10.03
N VAL A 93 0.85 -0.70 -10.77
CA VAL A 93 0.31 0.65 -10.89
C VAL A 93 0.08 0.98 -12.36
N LYS A 94 -0.88 1.85 -12.64
CA LYS A 94 -1.21 2.29 -14.00
C LYS A 94 -1.57 3.76 -14.01
N ASP A 95 -1.42 4.37 -15.19
CA ASP A 95 -1.72 5.79 -15.40
C ASP A 95 -3.14 6.14 -14.93
N GLY A 96 -3.29 7.35 -14.38
CA GLY A 96 -4.54 7.86 -13.81
C GLY A 96 -4.86 7.34 -12.41
N MET A 97 -4.06 6.41 -11.84
CA MET A 97 -4.24 6.04 -10.43
C MET A 97 -3.96 7.22 -9.51
N THR A 98 -4.80 7.42 -8.50
CA THR A 98 -4.56 8.43 -7.48
C THR A 98 -3.40 8.01 -6.58
N LYS A 99 -2.78 8.97 -5.89
CA LYS A 99 -1.73 8.72 -4.87
C LYS A 99 -2.13 7.62 -3.87
N LYS A 100 -3.37 7.64 -3.39
CA LYS A 100 -3.91 6.65 -2.47
C LYS A 100 -3.99 5.24 -3.08
N GLN A 101 -4.39 5.14 -4.35
CA GLN A 101 -4.45 3.86 -5.06
C GLN A 101 -3.04 3.30 -5.31
N VAL A 102 -2.08 4.18 -5.64
CA VAL A 102 -0.67 3.79 -5.76
C VAL A 102 -0.13 3.29 -4.44
N GLN A 103 -0.39 3.96 -3.33
CA GLN A 103 0.04 3.49 -2.00
C GLN A 103 -0.63 2.16 -1.62
N ALA A 104 -1.92 1.99 -1.92
CA ALA A 104 -2.61 0.71 -1.73
C ALA A 104 -1.94 -0.44 -2.50
N SER A 105 -1.35 -0.15 -3.67
CA SER A 105 -0.60 -1.13 -4.47
C SER A 105 0.84 -1.31 -3.97
N TRP A 106 1.65 -0.25 -3.99
CA TRP A 106 3.11 -0.26 -3.83
C TRP A 106 3.60 0.13 -2.44
N GLY A 107 2.73 0.73 -1.63
CA GLY A 107 3.07 1.25 -0.31
C GLY A 107 3.56 2.68 -0.34
N LEU A 108 4.07 3.12 0.80
CA LEU A 108 4.59 4.47 0.94
C LEU A 108 5.92 4.59 0.17
N PRO A 109 6.14 5.69 -0.55
CA PRO A 109 7.44 5.96 -1.13
C PRO A 109 8.48 6.22 -0.03
N LYS A 110 9.75 5.98 -0.34
CA LYS A 110 10.88 6.32 0.53
C LYS A 110 11.11 7.83 0.63
N ASP A 111 10.93 8.53 -0.48
CA ASP A 111 11.06 9.98 -0.57
C ASP A 111 10.05 10.55 -1.55
N THR A 112 9.65 11.80 -1.35
CA THR A 112 8.71 12.51 -2.22
C THR A 112 9.17 13.94 -2.42
N LYS A 113 9.20 14.37 -3.69
CA LYS A 113 9.45 15.76 -4.08
C LYS A 113 8.21 16.33 -4.72
N VAL A 114 7.79 17.52 -4.29
CA VAL A 114 6.61 18.21 -4.80
C VAL A 114 7.03 19.55 -5.38
N ASN A 115 6.65 19.81 -6.61
CA ASN A 115 6.82 21.09 -7.29
C ASN A 115 5.44 21.63 -7.68
N LEU A 116 5.25 22.93 -7.49
CA LEU A 116 4.03 23.64 -7.89
C LEU A 116 4.42 24.75 -8.85
N ASP A 117 3.78 24.80 -10.01
CA ASP A 117 3.95 25.89 -10.96
C ASP A 117 2.60 26.33 -11.57
N LYS A 118 2.65 27.13 -12.63
CA LYS A 118 1.44 27.64 -13.29
C LYS A 118 0.63 26.55 -14.00
N SER A 119 1.25 25.42 -14.34
CA SER A 119 0.61 24.27 -15.01
C SER A 119 -0.06 23.31 -14.02
N GLY A 120 0.38 23.29 -12.76
CA GLY A 120 -0.25 22.48 -11.73
C GLY A 120 0.74 21.93 -10.71
N THR A 121 0.35 20.83 -10.07
CA THR A 121 1.18 20.12 -9.10
C THR A 121 1.88 18.94 -9.77
N HIS A 122 3.21 18.91 -9.64
CA HIS A 122 4.08 17.86 -10.14
C HIS A 122 4.75 17.16 -8.95
N GLU A 123 4.54 15.86 -8.77
CA GLU A 123 5.16 15.10 -7.68
C GLU A 123 6.03 13.97 -8.22
N LEU A 124 7.19 13.76 -7.61
CA LEU A 124 8.10 12.64 -7.87
C LEU A 124 8.21 11.80 -6.61
N TRP A 125 7.86 10.52 -6.72
CA TRP A 125 7.92 9.55 -5.64
C TRP A 125 9.05 8.54 -5.89
N HIS A 126 9.94 8.38 -4.91
CA HIS A 126 11.08 7.46 -4.96
C HIS A 126 10.78 6.19 -4.15
N TYR A 127 10.88 5.01 -4.76
CA TYR A 127 10.73 3.72 -4.07
C TYR A 127 12.05 2.96 -3.94
N GLY A 128 13.04 3.28 -4.77
CA GLY A 128 14.35 2.63 -4.78
C GLY A 128 15.42 3.48 -5.44
N ILE A 129 16.57 2.87 -5.73
CA ILE A 129 17.71 3.53 -6.39
C ILE A 129 17.29 4.06 -7.77
N SER A 130 16.48 3.29 -8.48
CA SER A 130 16.03 3.63 -9.83
C SER A 130 14.56 3.30 -10.07
N VAL A 131 13.71 3.47 -9.05
CA VAL A 131 12.27 3.22 -9.15
C VAL A 131 11.53 4.49 -8.76
N TYR A 132 10.90 5.11 -9.75
CA TYR A 132 10.26 6.42 -9.64
C TYR A 132 8.83 6.39 -10.16
N LEU A 133 7.95 7.15 -9.50
CA LEU A 133 6.61 7.44 -10.00
C LEU A 133 6.44 8.95 -10.12
N TYR A 134 5.84 9.39 -11.22
CA TYR A 134 5.52 10.78 -11.51
C TYR A 134 4.03 10.97 -11.36
N PHE A 135 3.63 12.04 -10.67
CA PHE A 135 2.24 12.44 -10.54
C PHE A 135 2.02 13.84 -11.09
N GLU A 136 0.93 13.97 -11.82
CA GLU A 136 0.41 15.22 -12.35
C GLU A 136 -0.95 15.47 -11.72
N ASN A 137 -1.08 16.56 -10.99
CA ASN A 137 -2.33 16.95 -10.32
C ASN A 137 -2.96 15.84 -9.44
N GLY A 138 -2.11 15.01 -8.83
CA GLY A 138 -2.52 13.93 -7.92
C GLY A 138 -2.81 12.57 -8.60
N GLU A 139 -2.64 12.48 -9.91
CA GLU A 139 -2.81 11.25 -10.70
C GLU A 139 -1.48 10.77 -11.27
N LEU A 140 -1.28 9.46 -11.30
CA LEU A 140 -0.07 8.86 -11.85
C LEU A 140 0.04 9.15 -13.34
N SER A 141 1.14 9.78 -13.74
CA SER A 141 1.42 10.14 -15.14
C SER A 141 2.53 9.32 -15.77
N GLY A 142 3.32 8.61 -14.96
CA GLY A 142 4.35 7.71 -15.47
C GLY A 142 5.19 7.03 -14.40
N ARG A 143 5.96 6.04 -14.85
CA ARG A 143 6.93 5.29 -14.05
C ARG A 143 8.28 5.26 -14.76
N HIS A 144 9.37 5.39 -14.01
CA HIS A 144 10.73 5.14 -14.48
C HIS A 144 11.43 4.11 -13.61
#